data_AF-A0A357D0I5-F1
#
_entry.id   AF-A0A357D0I5-F1
#
_cell.length_a   1.000
_cell.length_b   1.000
_cell.length_c   1.000
_cell.angle_alpha   90.00
_cell.angle_beta   90.00
_cell.angle_gamma   90.00
#
_symmetry.space_group_name_H-M   'P 1'
#
loop_
_entity.id
_entity.type
_entity.pdbx_description
1 polymer ?
#
loop_
_entity_poly.entity_id
_entity_poly.type
_entity_poly.pdbx_seq_one_letter_code
_entity_poly.pdbx_strand_id
1 'polypeptide(L)'
;GVTHLLWKIEDENELDTLIRAFSDKQLFIADGHHRYETALNFKKHLENQKKLSGTTADCMMMTLVDMDDEGLVIFPTHRLVTGLDI
;
A
#
# COMPACT_ATOMS: atom_id res chain seq x y z
N GLY A 1 -22.09 -2.70 -17.91
CA GLY A 1 -20.73 -3.16 -17.65
C GLY A 1 -19.98 -2.09 -16.86
N VAL A 2 -18.81 -2.40 -16.31
CA VAL A 2 -17.94 -1.43 -15.62
C VAL A 2 -16.79 -1.06 -16.55
N THR A 3 -16.51 0.24 -16.69
CA THR A 3 -15.36 0.75 -17.46
C THR A 3 -14.28 1.19 -16.47
N HIS A 4 -13.07 0.63 -16.62
CA HIS A 4 -11.91 1.04 -15.84
C HIS A 4 -11.01 1.93 -16.70
N LEU A 5 -10.53 3.03 -16.12
CA LEU A 5 -9.60 3.96 -16.76
C LEU A 5 -8.24 3.87 -16.08
N LEU A 6 -7.18 3.89 -16.87
CA LEU A 6 -5.80 3.96 -16.41
C LEU A 6 -5.09 5.03 -17.24
N TRP A 7 -4.37 5.91 -16.58
CA TRP A 7 -3.52 6.90 -17.23
C TRP A 7 -2.15 6.90 -16.58
N LYS A 8 -1.13 7.22 -17.40
CA LYS A 8 0.24 7.41 -16.95
C LYS A 8 0.47 8.91 -16.78
N ILE A 9 1.06 9.32 -15.67
CA ILE A 9 1.53 10.69 -15.46
C ILE A 9 3.01 10.72 -15.83
N GLU A 10 3.34 11.48 -16.88
CA GLU A 10 4.72 11.65 -17.36
C GLU A 10 5.23 13.10 -17.18
N ASP A 11 4.32 14.05 -16.92
CA ASP A 11 4.69 15.44 -16.70
C ASP A 11 5.43 15.59 -15.36
N GLU A 12 6.65 16.08 -15.42
CA GLU A 12 7.51 16.22 -14.24
C GLU A 12 6.95 17.21 -13.23
N ASN A 13 6.25 18.26 -13.65
CA ASN A 13 5.67 19.25 -12.73
C ASN A 13 4.47 18.67 -11.98
N GLU A 14 3.64 17.87 -12.65
CA GLU A 14 2.54 17.14 -12.01
C GLU A 14 3.07 16.13 -10.98
N LEU A 15 4.12 15.38 -11.32
CA LEU A 15 4.78 14.44 -10.41
C LEU A 15 5.38 15.16 -9.19
N ASP A 16 6.10 16.25 -9.41
CA ASP A 16 6.68 17.06 -8.33
C ASP A 16 5.61 17.60 -7.38
N THR A 17 4.48 18.04 -7.94
CA THR A 17 3.33 18.53 -7.17
C THR A 17 2.77 17.41 -6.28
N LEU A 18 2.60 16.21 -6.83
CA LEU A 18 2.12 15.05 -6.07
C LEU A 18 3.11 14.64 -4.97
N ILE A 19 4.40 14.55 -5.28
CA ILE A 19 5.43 14.18 -4.30
C ILE A 19 5.45 15.19 -3.14
N ARG A 20 5.41 16.49 -3.44
CA ARG A 20 5.38 17.54 -2.41
C ARG A 20 4.11 17.45 -1.55
N ALA A 21 2.96 17.20 -2.17
CA ALA A 21 1.69 17.08 -1.45
C ALA A 21 1.68 15.91 -0.44
N PHE A 22 2.48 14.87 -0.67
CA PHE A 22 2.59 13.71 0.23
C PHE A 22 3.80 13.76 1.19
N SER A 23 4.69 14.75 1.04
CA SER A 23 5.98 14.79 1.77
C SER A 23 5.84 14.85 3.30
N ASP A 24 4.77 15.44 3.81
CA ASP A 24 4.47 15.59 5.24
C ASP A 24 3.31 14.71 5.72
N LYS A 25 2.74 13.89 4.82
CA LYS A 25 1.60 13.02 5.13
C LYS A 25 2.07 11.70 5.72
N GLN A 26 1.46 11.30 6.82
CA GLN A 26 1.58 9.94 7.33
C GLN A 26 0.51 9.06 6.66
N LEU A 27 0.95 7.96 6.04
CA LEU A 27 0.05 6.97 5.44
C LEU A 27 -0.21 5.81 6.41
N PHE A 28 -1.47 5.37 6.47
CA PHE A 28 -1.88 4.19 7.23
C PHE A 28 -2.11 3.02 6.28
N ILE A 29 -1.56 1.86 6.61
CA ILE A 29 -1.86 0.62 5.88
C ILE A 29 -3.21 0.10 6.41
N ALA A 30 -4.30 0.47 5.75
CA ALA A 30 -5.63 0.00 6.14
C ALA A 30 -5.85 -1.48 5.82
N ASP A 31 -5.32 -1.94 4.70
CA ASP A 31 -5.37 -3.33 4.23
C ASP A 31 -4.03 -3.71 3.57
N GLY A 32 -3.68 -4.99 3.64
CA GLY A 32 -2.49 -5.51 2.97
C GLY A 32 -1.19 -5.47 3.79
N HIS A 33 -1.24 -5.43 5.12
CA HIS A 33 -0.07 -5.49 6.01
C HIS A 33 0.94 -6.58 5.60
N HIS A 34 0.51 -7.83 5.47
CA HIS A 34 1.40 -8.92 5.05
C HIS A 34 1.92 -8.74 3.61
N ARG A 35 1.13 -8.14 2.71
CA ARG A 35 1.56 -7.85 1.32
C ARG A 35 2.68 -6.81 1.31
N TYR A 36 2.52 -5.74 2.09
CA TYR A 36 3.53 -4.71 2.28
C TYR A 36 4.81 -5.26 2.90
N GLU A 37 4.71 -6.04 3.98
CA GLU A 37 5.86 -6.66 4.63
C GLU A 37 6.61 -7.62 3.70
N THR A 38 5.88 -8.42 2.92
CA THR A 38 6.48 -9.34 1.94
C THR A 38 7.22 -8.56 0.86
N ALA A 39 6.64 -7.49 0.31
CA ALA A 39 7.29 -6.64 -0.67
C ALA A 39 8.56 -5.99 -0.11
N LEU A 40 8.50 -5.48 1.13
CA LEU A 40 9.66 -4.88 1.81
C LEU A 40 10.79 -5.90 2.04
N ASN A 41 10.44 -7.12 2.45
CA ASN A 41 11.41 -8.19 2.64
C ASN A 41 12.02 -8.66 1.31
N PHE A 42 11.23 -8.70 0.25
CA PHE A 42 11.71 -9.03 -1.09
C PHE A 42 12.68 -7.97 -1.64
N LYS A 43 12.35 -6.69 -1.48
CA LYS A 43 13.27 -5.57 -1.79
C LYS A 43 14.62 -5.76 -1.09
N LYS A 44 14.61 -5.95 0.24
CA LYS A 44 15.81 -6.18 1.05
C LYS A 44 16.61 -7.40 0.61
N HIS A 45 15.92 -8.48 0.24
CA HIS A 45 16.55 -9.69 -0.26
C HIS A 45 17.33 -9.45 -1.57
N LEU A 46 16.76 -8.67 -2.49
CA LEU A 46 17.44 -8.29 -3.74
C LEU A 46 18.58 -7.30 -3.51
N GLU A 47 18.41 -6.34 -2.59
CA GLU A 47 19.49 -5.42 -2.17
C GLU A 47 20.70 -6.17 -1.65
N ASN A 48 20.48 -7.15 -0.75
CA ASN A 48 21.54 -7.99 -0.19
C ASN A 48 22.28 -8.81 -1.25
N GLN A 49 21.59 -9.18 -2.34
CA GLN A 49 22.21 -9.88 -3.48
C GLN A 49 22.80 -8.93 -4.53
N LYS A 50 22.71 -7.61 -4.35
CA LYS A 50 23.06 -6.59 -5.36
C LYS A 50 22.30 -6.77 -6.68
N LYS A 51 21.06 -7.25 -6.60
CA LYS A 51 20.16 -7.52 -7.74
C LYS A 51 18.94 -6.59 -7.80
N LEU A 52 18.86 -5.59 -6.91
CA LEU A 52 17.74 -4.65 -6.93
C LEU A 52 17.74 -3.77 -8.19
N SER A 53 18.92 -3.32 -8.63
CA SER A 53 19.06 -2.42 -9.78
C SER A 53 18.48 -3.04 -11.05
N GLY A 54 17.72 -2.25 -11.81
CA GLY A 54 17.04 -2.70 -13.03
C GLY A 54 15.74 -3.48 -12.79
N THR A 55 15.28 -3.58 -11.54
CA THR A 55 13.98 -4.15 -11.18
C THR A 55 13.01 -3.05 -10.71
N THR A 56 11.75 -3.42 -10.51
CA THR A 56 10.72 -2.56 -9.90
C THR A 56 10.33 -3.03 -8.50
N ALA A 57 11.18 -3.84 -7.86
CA ALA A 57 10.89 -4.49 -6.58
C ALA A 57 10.88 -3.53 -5.37
N ASP A 58 11.28 -2.27 -5.57
CA ASP A 58 11.17 -1.17 -4.62
C ASP A 58 9.87 -0.37 -4.76
N CYS A 59 9.02 -0.73 -5.72
CA CYS A 59 7.71 -0.15 -5.96
C CYS A 59 6.61 -1.19 -5.74
N MET A 60 5.46 -0.76 -5.24
CA MET A 60 4.24 -1.57 -5.21
C MET A 60 3.01 -0.72 -5.48
N MET A 61 2.02 -1.31 -6.12
CA MET A 61 0.74 -0.66 -6.35
C MET A 61 0.00 -0.49 -5.02
N MET A 62 -0.51 0.72 -4.78
CA MET A 62 -1.28 1.09 -3.61
C MET A 62 -2.60 1.72 -4.04
N THR A 63 -3.62 1.54 -3.20
CA THR A 63 -4.87 2.31 -3.29
C THR A 63 -4.84 3.35 -2.19
N LEU A 64 -5.00 4.62 -2.55
CA LEU A 64 -5.11 5.71 -1.59
C LEU A 64 -6.59 6.00 -1.35
N VAL A 65 -6.96 6.06 -0.08
CA VAL A 65 -8.31 6.36 0.38
C VAL A 65 -8.19 7.53 1.34
N ASP A 66 -9.11 8.49 1.26
CA ASP A 66 -9.16 9.60 2.20
C ASP A 66 -9.53 9.07 3.59
N MET A 67 -8.80 9.52 4.61
CA MET A 67 -9.05 9.12 6.00
C MET A 67 -10.35 9.72 6.54
N ASP A 68 -10.81 10.82 5.95
CA ASP A 68 -12.05 11.50 6.31
C ASP A 68 -13.26 11.00 5.49
N ASP A 69 -13.07 9.97 4.64
CA ASP A 69 -14.16 9.37 3.86
C ASP A 69 -15.18 8.67 4.79
N GLU A 70 -16.45 9.08 4.73
CA GLU A 70 -17.53 8.49 5.55
C GLU A 70 -17.72 6.98 5.30
N GLY A 71 -17.30 6.48 4.15
CA GLY A 71 -17.30 5.07 3.79
C GLY A 71 -16.13 4.27 4.37
N LEU A 72 -15.10 4.91 4.94
CA LEU A 72 -13.98 4.25 5.60
C LEU A 72 -14.39 3.79 7.01
N VAL A 73 -15.03 2.63 7.09
CA VAL A 73 -15.50 2.04 8.35
C VAL A 73 -14.67 0.81 8.73
N ILE A 74 -14.14 0.79 9.96
CA ILE A 74 -13.37 -0.34 10.52
C ILE A 74 -14.24 -1.10 11.51
N PHE A 75 -14.69 -2.30 11.12
CA PHE A 75 -15.46 -3.18 12.00
C PHE A 75 -14.55 -4.07 12.86
N PRO A 76 -15.00 -4.45 14.07
CA PRO A 76 -14.26 -5.35 14.93
C PRO A 76 -14.15 -6.75 14.30
N THR A 77 -13.03 -7.42 14.55
CA THR A 77 -12.88 -8.85 14.23
C THR A 77 -13.49 -9.69 15.33
N HIS A 78 -14.62 -10.36 15.05
CA HIS A 78 -15.19 -11.36 15.96
C HIS A 78 -14.35 -12.64 15.93
N ARG A 79 -13.82 -13.07 17.08
CA ARG A 79 -13.07 -14.33 17.24
C ARG A 79 -13.93 -15.35 17.94
N LEU A 80 -14.11 -16.53 17.34
CA LEU A 80 -14.75 -17.66 17.98
C LEU A 80 -13.69 -18.50 18.70
N VAL A 81 -13.92 -18.78 19.98
CA VAL A 81 -13.09 -19.70 20.78
C VAL A 81 -13.94 -20.92 21.10
N THR A 82 -13.42 -22.11 20.83
CA THR A 82 -14.11 -23.40 21.08
C THR A 82 -13.28 -24.27 22.03
N GLY A 83 -13.91 -25.25 22.67
CA GLY A 83 -13.22 -26.21 23.54
C GLY A 83 -12.84 -25.67 24.92
N LEU A 84 -13.57 -24.69 25.44
CA LEU A 84 -13.44 -24.27 26.83
C LEU A 84 -14.30 -25.19 27.70
N ASP A 85 -13.66 -25.91 28.63
CA ASP A 85 -14.37 -26.49 29.77
C ASP A 85 -14.76 -25.33 30.71
N ILE A 86 -16.07 -25.14 30.94
CA ILE A 86 -16.61 -24.12 31.85
C ILE A 86 -16.63 -24.66 33.27
#